data_AF-A0A524GZK8-F1
#
_entry.id   AF-A0A524GZK8-F1
#
_cell.length_a   1.000
_cell.length_b   1.000
_cell.length_c   1.000
_cell.angle_alpha   90.00
_cell.angle_beta   90.00
_cell.angle_gamma   90.00
#
_symmetry.space_group_name_H-M   'P 1'
#
loop_
_entity.id
_entity.type
_entity.pdbx_description
1 polymer ?
#
loop_
_entity_poly.entity_id
_entity_poly.type
_entity_poly.pdbx_seq_one_letter_code
_entity_poly.pdbx_strand_id
1 'polypeptide(L)'
;TGPAIWMLYAGILLHGICYDFFFVTGQIYTDEQAGPKIRAAAQGFLAFITQGLGYLIGAWASGRVVQHFVLADGGHDWRNIWQVPAIGAVVILLVFAFLFRPAAARASTPA
;
A
#
# COMPACT_ATOMS: atom_id res chain seq x y z
N THR A 1 -22.37 -10.78 16.87
CA THR A 1 -22.06 -11.73 15.77
C THR A 1 -23.06 -11.49 14.65
N GLY A 2 -22.64 -10.78 13.60
CA GLY A 2 -23.49 -10.51 12.43
C GLY A 2 -23.12 -11.43 11.26
N PRO A 3 -24.04 -11.66 10.30
CA PRO A 3 -23.84 -12.59 9.18
C PRO A 3 -22.65 -12.25 8.26
N ALA A 4 -22.13 -11.02 8.31
CA ALA A 4 -21.01 -10.55 7.47
C ALA A 4 -19.66 -10.44 8.19
N ILE A 5 -19.54 -10.90 9.46
CA ILE A 5 -18.29 -10.73 10.23
C ILE A 5 -17.09 -11.46 9.58
N TRP A 6 -17.35 -12.54 8.84
CA TRP A 6 -16.33 -13.27 8.10
C TRP A 6 -15.65 -12.39 7.03
N MET A 7 -16.37 -11.43 6.44
CA MET A 7 -15.80 -10.51 5.45
C MET A 7 -14.77 -9.58 6.08
N LEU A 8 -15.00 -9.16 7.33
CA LEU A 8 -14.04 -8.37 8.10
C LEU A 8 -12.79 -9.19 8.41
N TYR A 9 -12.95 -10.43 8.87
CA TYR A 9 -11.80 -11.31 9.13
C TYR A 9 -11.01 -11.64 7.87
N ALA A 10 -11.70 -11.91 6.76
CA ALA A 10 -11.06 -12.10 5.46
C ALA A 10 -10.29 -10.84 5.02
N GLY A 11 -10.86 -9.66 5.22
CA GLY A 11 -10.20 -8.39 4.93
C GLY A 11 -8.94 -8.16 5.77
N ILE A 12 -8.98 -8.45 7.07
CA ILE A 12 -7.83 -8.34 7.98
C ILE A 12 -6.72 -9.31 7.56
N LEU A 13 -7.07 -10.55 7.22
CA LEU A 13 -6.09 -11.55 6.77
C LEU A 13 -5.43 -11.14 5.45
N LEU A 14 -6.23 -10.70 4.47
CA LEU A 14 -5.75 -10.21 3.19
C LEU A 14 -4.83 -8.99 3.36
N HIS A 15 -5.18 -8.08 4.28
CA HIS A 15 -4.35 -6.92 4.57
C HIS A 15 -2.93 -7.30 5.00
N GLY A 16 -2.78 -8.33 5.86
CA GLY A 16 -1.46 -8.81 6.29
C GLY A 16 -0.60 -9.30 5.12
N ILE A 17 -1.19 -10.07 4.20
CA ILE A 17 -0.50 -10.55 3.00
C ILE A 17 -0.09 -9.37 2.10
N CYS A 18 -0.99 -8.42 1.85
CA CYS A 18 -0.68 -7.22 1.07
C CYS A 18 0.40 -6.35 1.72
N TYR A 19 0.38 -6.24 3.05
CA TYR A 19 1.37 -5.49 3.81
C TYR A 19 2.77 -6.09 3.63
N ASP A 20 2.92 -7.40 3.78
CA ASP A 20 4.20 -8.09 3.63
C ASP A 20 4.77 -7.89 2.21
N PHE A 21 3.99 -8.16 1.18
CA PHE A 21 4.44 -7.99 -0.21
C PHE A 21 4.80 -6.54 -0.56
N PHE A 22 4.11 -5.55 -0.01
CA PHE A 22 4.43 -4.16 -0.32
C PHE A 22 5.66 -3.67 0.46
N PHE A 23 5.71 -3.93 1.76
CA PHE A 23 6.74 -3.38 2.63
C PHE A 23 8.00 -4.24 2.67
N VAL A 24 7.88 -5.55 2.90
CA VAL A 24 9.05 -6.42 3.03
C VAL A 24 9.73 -6.61 1.68
N THR A 25 8.98 -6.92 0.62
CA THR A 25 9.58 -7.01 -0.73
C THR A 25 10.15 -5.67 -1.19
N GLY A 26 9.46 -4.56 -0.89
CA GLY A 26 9.97 -3.21 -1.20
C GLY A 26 11.29 -2.90 -0.49
N GLN A 27 11.44 -3.31 0.77
CA GLN A 27 12.68 -3.16 1.53
C GLN A 27 13.81 -4.04 0.99
N ILE A 28 13.52 -5.28 0.61
CA ILE A 28 14.50 -6.20 0.00
C ILE A 28 14.98 -5.62 -1.34
N TYR A 29 14.06 -5.22 -2.22
CA TYR A 29 14.41 -4.63 -3.52
C TYR A 29 15.22 -3.33 -3.36
N THR A 30 14.85 -2.49 -2.39
CA THR A 30 15.58 -1.25 -2.11
C THR A 30 17.00 -1.53 -1.59
N ASP A 31 17.18 -2.56 -0.75
CA ASP A 31 18.50 -2.98 -0.26
C ASP A 31 19.39 -3.49 -1.40
N GLU A 32 18.84 -4.35 -2.27
CA GLU A 32 19.52 -4.87 -3.46
C GLU A 32 19.99 -3.74 -4.39
N GLN A 33 19.19 -2.69 -4.54
CA GLN A 33 19.49 -1.57 -5.44
C GLN A 33 20.42 -0.51 -4.83
N ALA A 34 20.33 -0.25 -3.52
CA ALA A 34 21.06 0.82 -2.85
C ALA A 34 22.51 0.43 -2.48
N GLY A 35 22.77 -0.85 -2.24
CA GLY A 35 24.08 -1.37 -1.86
C GLY A 35 24.49 -1.04 -0.41
N PRO A 36 25.57 -1.67 0.09
CA PRO A 36 25.85 -1.77 1.53
C PRO A 36 26.16 -0.44 2.23
N LYS A 37 26.63 0.58 1.50
CA LYS A 37 27.01 1.89 2.08
C LYS A 37 25.80 2.75 2.47
N ILE A 38 24.70 2.66 1.72
CA ILE A 38 23.53 3.54 1.89
C ILE A 38 22.23 2.78 2.17
N ARG A 39 22.26 1.45 2.32
CA ARG A 39 21.05 0.64 2.56
C ARG A 39 20.18 1.13 3.72
N ALA A 40 20.79 1.49 4.86
CA ALA A 40 20.05 1.90 6.03
C ALA A 40 19.32 3.23 5.80
N ALA A 41 19.98 4.15 5.07
CA ALA A 41 19.36 5.42 4.67
C ALA A 41 18.24 5.19 3.65
N ALA A 42 18.42 4.29 2.68
CA ALA A 42 17.42 3.98 1.67
C ALA A 42 16.17 3.29 2.26
N GLN A 43 16.35 2.32 3.15
CA GLN A 43 15.25 1.68 3.87
C GLN A 43 14.54 2.66 4.81
N GLY A 44 15.29 3.52 5.51
CA GLY A 44 14.72 4.58 6.33
C GLY A 44 13.92 5.59 5.50
N PHE A 45 14.38 5.92 4.29
CA PHE A 45 13.66 6.80 3.37
C PHE A 45 12.37 6.16 2.84
N LEU A 46 12.40 4.87 2.49
CA LEU A 46 11.20 4.12 2.11
C LEU A 46 10.18 4.11 3.26
N ALA A 47 10.62 3.86 4.49
CA ALA A 47 9.76 3.91 5.67
C ALA A 47 9.19 5.32 5.90
N PHE A 48 10.01 6.37 5.76
CA PHE A 48 9.56 7.75 5.91
C PHE A 48 8.51 8.15 4.87
N ILE A 49 8.71 7.81 3.60
CA ILE A 49 7.74 8.12 2.55
C ILE A 49 6.42 7.40 2.81
N THR A 50 6.48 6.13 3.19
CA THR A 50 5.27 5.30 3.27
C THR A 50 4.52 5.50 4.58
N GLN A 51 5.22 5.41 5.71
CA GLN A 51 4.63 5.47 7.05
C GLN A 51 4.63 6.89 7.64
N GLY A 52 5.46 7.80 7.14
CA GLY A 52 5.44 9.21 7.53
C GLY A 52 4.54 10.04 6.62
N LEU A 53 5.08 10.45 5.48
CA LEU A 53 4.39 11.37 4.57
C LEU A 53 3.13 10.75 3.97
N GLY A 54 3.21 9.48 3.56
CA GLY A 54 2.09 8.74 2.97
C GLY A 54 0.92 8.64 3.93
N TYR A 55 1.19 8.35 5.22
CA TYR A 55 0.16 8.29 6.24
C TYR A 55 -0.48 9.66 6.50
N LEU A 56 0.31 10.75 6.53
CA LEU A 56 -0.21 12.10 6.70
C LEU A 56 -1.17 12.49 5.55
N ILE A 57 -0.74 12.29 4.30
CA ILE A 57 -1.56 12.58 3.12
C ILE A 57 -2.80 11.68 3.10
N GLY A 58 -2.63 10.40 3.41
CA GLY A 58 -3.71 9.42 3.46
C GLY A 58 -4.77 9.78 4.50
N ALA A 59 -4.37 10.19 5.71
CA ALA A 59 -5.29 10.61 6.77
C ALA A 59 -6.06 11.87 6.36
N TRP A 60 -5.38 12.86 5.78
CA TRP A 60 -6.02 14.07 5.28
C TRP A 60 -7.03 13.78 4.16
N ALA A 61 -6.63 12.98 3.17
CA ALA A 61 -7.50 12.59 2.05
C ALA A 61 -8.70 11.77 2.53
N SER A 62 -8.47 10.78 3.41
CA SER A 62 -9.52 9.96 4.01
C SER A 62 -10.53 10.81 4.75
N GLY A 63 -10.08 11.78 5.57
CA GLY A 63 -10.98 12.70 6.26
C GLY A 63 -11.89 13.48 5.31
N ARG A 64 -11.35 13.96 4.18
CA ARG A 64 -12.15 14.66 3.16
C ARG A 64 -13.15 13.75 2.45
N VAL A 65 -12.75 12.53 2.13
CA VAL A 65 -13.63 11.53 1.49
C VAL A 65 -14.78 11.18 2.44
N VAL A 66 -14.49 10.86 3.71
CA VAL A 66 -15.51 10.52 4.70
C VAL A 66 -16.49 11.67 4.95
N GLN A 67 -16.00 12.91 5.01
CA GLN A 67 -16.84 14.11 5.14
C GLN A 67 -17.73 14.35 3.92
N HIS A 68 -17.23 14.06 2.71
CA HIS A 68 -18.01 14.23 1.47
C HIS A 68 -19.18 13.24 1.38
N PHE A 69 -19.01 12.03 1.91
CA PHE A 69 -20.01 10.97 1.90
C PHE A 69 -20.83 10.88 3.20
N VAL A 70 -21.00 12.00 3.90
CA VAL A 70 -21.96 12.12 5.02
C VAL A 70 -23.38 12.14 4.44
N LEU A 71 -24.24 11.28 4.99
CA LEU A 71 -25.65 11.18 4.66
C LEU A 71 -26.47 12.21 5.45
N ALA A 72 -27.67 12.53 4.96
CA ALA A 72 -28.54 13.53 5.58
C ALA A 72 -28.99 13.20 7.02
N ASP A 73 -28.95 11.92 7.39
CA ASP A 73 -29.25 11.41 8.73
C ASP A 73 -28.03 11.45 9.68
N GLY A 74 -26.89 11.96 9.23
CA GLY A 74 -25.62 11.94 9.97
C GLY A 74 -24.86 10.62 9.86
N GLY A 75 -25.37 9.65 9.10
CA GLY A 75 -24.67 8.42 8.75
C GLY A 75 -23.58 8.64 7.69
N HIS A 76 -22.88 7.56 7.32
CA HIS A 76 -21.86 7.58 6.27
C HIS A 76 -22.16 6.53 5.20
N ASP A 77 -21.99 6.90 3.93
CA ASP A 77 -22.02 5.94 2.82
C ASP A 77 -20.69 5.19 2.71
N TRP A 78 -20.56 4.14 3.52
CA TRP A 78 -19.37 3.31 3.56
C TRP A 78 -19.03 2.66 2.22
N ARG A 79 -20.03 2.34 1.39
CA ARG A 79 -19.78 1.69 0.09
C ARG A 79 -18.99 2.64 -0.81
N ASN A 80 -19.42 3.89 -0.95
CA ASN A 80 -18.73 4.88 -1.76
C ASN A 80 -17.38 5.28 -1.14
N ILE A 81 -17.30 5.40 0.19
CA ILE A 81 -16.04 5.67 0.89
C ILE A 81 -14.99 4.59 0.58
N TRP A 82 -15.34 3.30 0.68
CA TRP A 82 -14.43 2.19 0.41
C TRP A 82 -14.09 2.02 -1.08
N GLN A 83 -14.93 2.51 -1.99
CA GLN A 83 -14.63 2.49 -3.43
C GLN A 83 -13.47 3.42 -3.82
N VAL A 84 -13.30 4.55 -3.12
CA VAL A 84 -12.21 5.51 -3.40
C VAL A 84 -10.81 4.86 -3.30
N PRO A 85 -10.41 4.26 -2.16
CA PRO A 85 -9.12 3.58 -2.08
C PRO A 85 -9.05 2.33 -2.97
N ALA A 86 -10.16 1.63 -3.22
CA ALA A 86 -10.19 0.48 -4.12
C ALA A 86 -9.83 0.87 -5.56
N ILE A 87 -10.40 1.97 -6.08
CA ILE A 87 -10.05 2.51 -7.40
C ILE A 87 -8.59 2.97 -7.40
N GLY A 88 -8.13 3.64 -6.33
CA GLY A 88 -6.74 4.04 -6.18
C GLY A 88 -5.76 2.86 -6.28
N ALA A 89 -6.08 1.73 -5.62
CA ALA A 89 -5.28 0.51 -5.69
C ALA A 89 -5.24 -0.08 -7.11
N VAL A 90 -6.37 -0.10 -7.83
CA VAL A 90 -6.41 -0.55 -9.23
C VAL A 90 -5.58 0.36 -10.13
N VAL A 91 -5.65 1.67 -9.95
CA VAL A 91 -4.82 2.63 -10.72
C VAL A 91 -3.33 2.37 -10.47
N ILE A 92 -2.91 2.22 -9.20
CA ILE A 92 -1.52 1.93 -8.86
C ILE A 92 -1.08 0.59 -9.45
N LEU A 93 -1.92 -0.43 -9.40
CA LEU A 93 -1.67 -1.73 -10.02
C LEU A 93 -1.41 -1.60 -11.52
N LEU A 94 -2.24 -0.85 -12.23
CA LEU A 94 -2.06 -0.63 -13.68
C LEU A 94 -0.77 0.14 -13.96
N VAL A 95 -0.51 1.23 -13.22
CA VAL A 95 0.74 2.00 -13.35
C VAL A 95 1.95 1.08 -13.13
N PHE A 96 1.94 0.26 -12.08
CA PHE A 96 3.01 -0.69 -11.81
C PHE A 96 3.14 -1.72 -12.94
N ALA A 97 2.05 -2.33 -13.38
CA ALA A 97 2.06 -3.34 -14.44
C ALA A 97 2.64 -2.81 -15.76
N PHE A 98 2.44 -1.52 -16.09
CA PHE A 98 2.93 -0.93 -17.32
C PHE A 98 4.33 -0.29 -17.20
N LEU A 99 4.67 0.31 -16.07
CA LEU A 99 5.95 1.02 -15.90
C LEU A 99 7.05 0.13 -15.31
N PHE A 100 6.70 -0.90 -14.55
CA PHE A 100 7.70 -1.76 -13.91
C PHE A 100 8.39 -2.66 -14.93
N ARG A 101 9.67 -2.40 -15.17
CA ARG A 101 10.54 -3.20 -16.03
C ARG A 101 11.72 -3.72 -15.20
N PRO A 102 11.69 -4.97 -14.72
CA PRO A 102 12.80 -5.51 -13.95
C PRO A 102 14.05 -5.63 -14.84
N ALA A 103 15.19 -5.15 -14.34
CA ALA A 103 16.48 -5.44 -14.98
C ALA A 103 16.76 -6.94 -14.82
N ALA A 104 17.15 -7.63 -15.90
CA ALA A 104 17.47 -9.05 -15.84
C ALA A 104 18.50 -9.31 -14.74
N ALA A 105 18.18 -10.21 -13.81
CA ALA A 105 19.12 -10.67 -12.79
C ALA A 105 20.40 -11.12 -13.49
N ARG A 106 21.53 -10.48 -13.17
CA ARG A 106 22.84 -10.98 -13.59
C ARG A 106 22.97 -12.36 -12.97
N ALA A 107 22.84 -13.41 -13.79
CA ALA A 107 23.11 -14.78 -13.40
C ALA A 107 24.51 -14.80 -12.76
N SER A 108 24.57 -15.03 -11.45
CA SER A 108 25.83 -15.23 -10.76
C SER A 108 26.39 -16.55 -11.27
N THR A 109 27.41 -16.49 -12.12
CA THR A 109 28.25 -17.62 -12.49
C THR A 109 28.72 -18.32 -11.20
N PRO A 110 28.36 -19.59 -10.97
CA PRO A 110 28.91 -20.35 -9.85
C PRO A 110 30.41 -20.51 -10.07
N ALA A 111 31.20 -20.26 -9.02
CA ALA A 111 32.64 -20.50 -8.98
C ALA A 111 32.96 -21.99 -8.87
#